data_AF-A0A2V9MNE9-F1
#
_entry.id   AF-A0A2V9MNE9-F1
#
_cell.length_a   1.000
_cell.length_b   1.000
_cell.length_c   1.000
_cell.angle_alpha   90.00
_cell.angle_beta   90.00
_cell.angle_gamma   90.00
#
_symmetry.space_group_name_H-M   'P 1'
#
loop_
_entity.id
_entity.type
_entity.pdbx_description
1 polymer ?
#
loop_
_entity_poly.entity_id
_entity_poly.type
_entity_poly.pdbx_seq_one_letter_code
_entity_poly.pdbx_strand_id
1 'polypeptide(L)'
;MNGSQVPPRFPSSQEVHVWIAKEDLSSRMVSTFSRVLTEDELKRINKLRFQRHRLAHVFAKGMLRHILARYLDVQPSKVVFILNSFGKPFLCPADHAPSLMFNMSHSDGLVVLSVAINRHLGIDVELVRVLHDRDGMVQDYF
;
A
#
# COMPACT_ATOMS: atom_id res chain seq x y z
N MET A 1 11.06 -10.79 9.88
CA MET A 1 9.58 -10.86 9.80
C MET A 1 9.14 -11.77 10.93
N ASN A 2 8.54 -11.23 12.00
CA ASN A 2 8.00 -12.07 13.08
C ASN A 2 6.79 -12.84 12.56
N GLY A 3 6.74 -14.13 12.89
CA GLY A 3 5.70 -15.05 12.46
C GLY A 3 4.33 -14.70 13.03
N SER A 4 3.32 -15.08 12.25
CA SER A 4 1.88 -14.96 12.47
C SER A 4 1.24 -13.65 12.04
N GLN A 5 0.81 -13.55 10.78
CA GLN A 5 -0.43 -12.82 10.41
C GLN A 5 -1.09 -13.46 9.19
N VAL A 6 -2.16 -14.23 9.45
CA VAL A 6 -2.98 -14.93 8.46
C VAL A 6 -4.20 -14.06 8.15
N PRO A 7 -4.43 -13.69 6.88
CA PRO A 7 -5.79 -13.76 6.34
C PRO A 7 -5.75 -14.31 4.91
N PRO A 8 -6.13 -15.58 4.71
CA PRO A 8 -6.22 -16.26 3.42
C PRO A 8 -7.70 -16.32 2.97
N ARG A 9 -8.52 -15.42 3.52
CA ARG A 9 -9.95 -15.29 3.28
C ARG A 9 -10.29 -13.82 3.11
N PHE A 10 -11.36 -13.55 2.39
CA PHE A 10 -11.95 -12.22 2.36
C PHE A 10 -12.36 -11.78 3.78
N PRO A 11 -12.21 -10.48 4.12
CA PRO A 11 -12.83 -9.90 5.30
C PRO A 11 -14.35 -10.13 5.26
N SER A 12 -14.99 -10.35 6.40
CA SER A 12 -16.45 -10.24 6.50
C SER A 12 -16.89 -8.77 6.39
N SER A 13 -18.19 -8.51 6.28
CA SER A 13 -18.74 -7.15 6.16
C SER A 13 -18.44 -6.26 7.38
N GLN A 14 -18.15 -6.86 8.54
CA GLN A 14 -17.84 -6.15 9.78
C GLN A 14 -16.33 -6.07 10.04
N GLU A 15 -15.48 -6.73 9.25
CA GLU A 15 -14.04 -6.81 9.48
C GLU A 15 -13.25 -5.86 8.57
N VAL A 16 -12.19 -5.28 9.12
CA VAL A 16 -11.11 -4.63 8.35
C VAL A 16 -9.82 -5.36 8.69
N HIS A 17 -9.12 -5.83 7.66
CA HIS A 17 -7.78 -6.35 7.84
C HIS A 17 -6.79 -5.21 7.64
N VAL A 18 -5.89 -5.00 8.61
CA VAL A 18 -4.83 -3.98 8.55
C VAL A 18 -3.48 -4.67 8.55
N TRP A 19 -2.68 -4.35 7.54
CA TRP A 19 -1.33 -4.82 7.38
C TRP A 19 -0.35 -3.69 7.64
N ILE A 20 0.65 -3.96 8.46
CA ILE A 20 1.66 -2.97 8.85
C ILE A 20 3.03 -3.59 8.59
N ALA A 21 3.86 -2.86 7.85
CA ALA A 21 5.24 -3.26 7.62
C ALA A 21 6.18 -2.09 7.78
N LYS A 22 7.29 -2.33 8.50
CA LYS A 22 8.46 -1.46 8.42
C LYS A 22 9.11 -1.68 7.05
N GLU A 23 9.47 -0.60 6.39
CA GLU A 23 10.16 -0.64 5.10
C GLU A 23 11.48 -1.40 5.22
N ASP A 24 11.63 -2.43 4.39
CA ASP A 24 12.90 -3.12 4.16
C ASP A 24 13.41 -2.76 2.77
N LEU A 25 14.39 -1.87 2.74
CA LEU A 25 14.98 -1.34 1.50
C LEU A 25 16.27 -2.07 1.13
N SER A 26 16.52 -3.23 1.72
CA SER A 26 17.62 -4.08 1.31
C SER A 26 17.49 -4.42 -0.19
N SER A 27 18.64 -4.54 -0.85
CA SER A 27 18.71 -4.89 -2.28
C SER A 27 17.93 -6.18 -2.58
N ARG A 28 17.99 -7.16 -1.67
CA ARG A 28 17.24 -8.41 -1.76
C ARG A 28 15.73 -8.17 -1.79
N MET A 29 15.21 -7.36 -0.87
CA MET A 29 13.76 -7.16 -0.77
C MET A 29 13.25 -6.32 -1.94
N VAL A 30 13.95 -5.24 -2.26
CA VAL A 30 13.62 -4.38 -3.40
C VAL A 30 13.67 -5.17 -4.71
N SER A 31 14.69 -6.00 -4.93
CA SER A 31 14.79 -6.84 -6.13
C SER A 31 13.64 -7.85 -6.24
N THR A 32 13.22 -8.43 -5.11
CA THR A 32 12.10 -9.36 -5.07
C THR A 32 10.80 -8.65 -5.46
N PHE A 33 10.54 -7.49 -4.86
CA PHE A 33 9.34 -6.72 -5.13
C PHE A 33 9.33 -6.08 -6.51
N SER A 34 10.46 -5.62 -7.04
CA SER A 34 10.52 -5.08 -8.41
C SER A 34 10.10 -6.09 -9.47
N ARG A 35 10.28 -7.40 -9.23
CA ARG A 35 9.91 -8.47 -10.19
C ARG A 35 8.41 -8.65 -10.39
N VAL A 36 7.59 -8.14 -9.46
CA VAL A 36 6.13 -8.27 -9.54
C VAL A 36 5.44 -6.98 -9.99
N LEU A 37 6.18 -5.88 -10.13
CA LEU A 37 5.66 -4.62 -10.65
C LEU A 37 5.55 -4.67 -12.17
N THR A 38 4.59 -3.92 -12.72
CA THR A 38 4.51 -3.73 -14.17
C THR A 38 5.60 -2.78 -14.66
N GLU A 39 5.91 -2.82 -15.95
CA GLU A 39 6.84 -1.88 -16.55
C GLU A 39 6.43 -0.42 -16.35
N ASP A 40 5.13 -0.13 -16.44
CA ASP A 40 4.62 1.23 -16.26
C ASP A 40 4.77 1.73 -14.82
N GLU A 41 4.60 0.85 -13.84
CA GLU A 41 4.89 1.16 -12.44
C GLU A 41 6.38 1.44 -12.26
N LEU A 42 7.26 0.58 -12.77
CA LEU A 42 8.71 0.78 -12.71
C LEU A 42 9.14 2.07 -13.41
N LYS A 43 8.60 2.37 -14.60
CA LYS A 43 8.86 3.63 -15.32
C LYS A 43 8.47 4.85 -14.50
N ARG A 44 7.31 4.85 -13.85
CA ARG A 44 6.87 5.95 -12.97
C ARG A 44 7.77 6.11 -11.76
N ILE A 45 8.15 5.01 -11.13
CA ILE A 45 9.04 5.02 -9.96
C ILE A 45 10.41 5.56 -10.36
N ASN A 46 10.96 5.12 -11.50
CA ASN A 46 12.28 5.55 -11.97
C ASN A 46 12.36 7.05 -12.29
N LYS A 47 11.23 7.73 -12.51
CA LYS A 47 11.17 9.20 -12.68
C LYS A 47 11.33 9.97 -11.37
N LEU A 48 11.18 9.34 -10.20
CA LEU A 48 11.38 10.02 -8.92
C LEU A 48 12.86 10.41 -8.75
N ARG A 49 13.11 11.65 -8.29
CA ARG A 49 14.45 12.22 -8.15
C ARG A 49 15.34 11.45 -7.16
N PHE A 50 14.80 11.12 -5.99
CA PHE A 50 15.60 10.57 -4.88
C PHE A 50 15.56 9.04 -4.86
N GLN A 51 16.73 8.41 -4.75
CA GLN A 51 16.87 6.94 -4.70
C GLN A 51 16.07 6.34 -3.54
N ARG A 52 16.13 6.94 -2.35
CA ARG A 52 15.37 6.50 -1.17
C ARG A 52 13.87 6.42 -1.45
N HIS A 53 13.31 7.39 -2.17
CA HIS A 53 11.89 7.41 -2.54
C HIS A 53 11.57 6.34 -3.58
N ARG A 54 12.47 6.12 -4.56
CA ARG A 54 12.33 5.01 -5.52
C ARG A 54 12.22 3.67 -4.81
N LEU A 55 13.14 3.40 -3.89
CA LEU A 55 13.17 2.13 -3.13
C LEU A 55 11.93 1.97 -2.26
N ALA A 56 11.50 3.02 -1.54
CA ALA A 56 10.26 3.01 -0.76
C ALA A 56 9.04 2.72 -1.63
N HIS A 57 8.92 3.37 -2.79
CA HIS A 57 7.82 3.14 -3.70
C HIS A 57 7.80 1.71 -4.25
N VAL A 58 8.97 1.13 -4.58
CA VAL A 58 9.05 -0.30 -4.96
C VAL A 58 8.58 -1.17 -3.80
N PHE A 59 9.01 -0.86 -2.57
CA PHE A 59 8.62 -1.63 -1.40
C PHE A 59 7.11 -1.60 -1.17
N ALA A 60 6.51 -0.41 -1.11
CA ALA A 60 5.08 -0.24 -0.89
C ALA A 60 4.24 -0.92 -1.99
N LYS A 61 4.63 -0.76 -3.27
CA LYS A 61 3.94 -1.38 -4.39
C LYS A 61 4.08 -2.90 -4.42
N GLY A 62 5.25 -3.42 -4.12
CA GLY A 62 5.48 -4.86 -3.99
C GLY A 62 4.62 -5.44 -2.88
N MET A 63 4.68 -4.85 -1.69
CA MET A 63 3.87 -5.26 -0.54
C MET A 63 2.38 -5.28 -0.87
N LEU A 64 1.87 -4.20 -1.49
CA LEU A 64 0.48 -4.10 -1.93
C LEU A 64 0.08 -5.27 -2.85
N ARG A 65 0.87 -5.52 -3.90
CA ARG A 65 0.62 -6.61 -4.86
C ARG A 65 0.65 -7.97 -4.18
N HIS A 66 1.64 -8.22 -3.33
CA HIS A 66 1.76 -9.49 -2.62
C HIS A 66 0.59 -9.74 -1.66
N ILE A 67 0.13 -8.72 -0.95
CA ILE A 67 -0.99 -8.87 -0.03
C ILE A 67 -2.29 -9.09 -0.79
N LEU A 68 -2.60 -8.26 -1.79
CA LEU A 68 -3.85 -8.39 -2.56
C LEU A 68 -3.91 -9.68 -3.36
N ALA A 69 -2.79 -10.14 -3.90
CA ALA A 69 -2.69 -11.43 -4.58
C ALA A 69 -3.12 -12.61 -3.69
N ARG A 70 -2.84 -12.55 -2.39
CA ARG A 70 -3.27 -13.59 -1.44
C ARG A 70 -4.78 -13.57 -1.21
N TYR A 71 -5.42 -12.40 -1.25
CA TYR A 71 -6.88 -12.31 -1.18
C TYR A 71 -7.54 -12.82 -2.45
N LEU A 72 -6.97 -12.49 -3.60
CA LEU A 72 -7.53 -12.79 -4.92
C LEU A 72 -7.15 -14.19 -5.45
N ASP A 73 -6.31 -14.92 -4.73
CA ASP A 73 -5.74 -16.21 -5.16
C ASP A 73 -5.09 -16.16 -6.55
N VAL A 74 -4.28 -15.13 -6.79
CA VAL A 74 -3.52 -14.95 -8.05
C VAL A 74 -2.04 -14.70 -7.76
N GLN A 75 -1.23 -14.69 -8.81
CA GLN A 75 0.17 -14.25 -8.68
C GLN A 75 0.23 -12.71 -8.45
N PRO A 76 1.18 -12.19 -7.66
CA PRO A 76 1.34 -10.74 -7.42
C PRO A 76 1.46 -9.87 -8.68
N SER A 77 2.11 -10.39 -9.72
CA SER A 77 2.23 -9.73 -11.02
C SER A 77 0.92 -9.67 -11.81
N LYS A 78 -0.04 -10.55 -11.49
CA LYS A 78 -1.35 -10.64 -12.16
C LYS A 78 -2.43 -9.79 -11.50
N VAL A 79 -2.13 -9.12 -10.37
CA VAL A 79 -3.08 -8.17 -9.77
C VAL A 79 -3.26 -6.98 -10.71
N VAL A 80 -4.48 -6.77 -11.18
CA VAL A 80 -4.85 -5.67 -12.08
C VAL A 80 -5.37 -4.51 -11.25
N PHE A 81 -4.76 -3.34 -11.44
CA PHE A 81 -5.22 -2.10 -10.82
C PHE A 81 -5.80 -1.18 -11.89
N ILE A 82 -6.95 -0.59 -11.59
CA ILE A 82 -7.50 0.54 -12.33
C ILE A 82 -7.11 1.81 -11.56
N LEU A 83 -6.78 2.88 -12.27
CA LEU A 83 -6.54 4.19 -11.67
C LEU A 83 -7.81 5.03 -11.80
N ASN A 84 -8.21 5.67 -10.71
CA ASN A 84 -9.27 6.67 -10.80
C ASN A 84 -8.73 7.99 -11.38
N SER A 85 -9.61 8.98 -11.56
CA SER A 85 -9.25 10.32 -12.09
C SER A 85 -8.18 11.06 -11.27
N PHE A 86 -7.95 10.64 -10.02
CA PHE A 86 -6.94 11.20 -9.11
C PHE A 86 -5.66 10.36 -9.05
N GLY A 87 -5.55 9.32 -9.88
CA GLY A 87 -4.39 8.42 -9.92
C GLY A 87 -4.33 7.41 -8.77
N LYS A 88 -5.37 7.31 -7.94
CA LYS A 88 -5.46 6.32 -6.85
C LYS A 88 -5.80 4.95 -7.44
N PRO A 89 -5.00 3.90 -7.15
CA PRO A 89 -5.28 2.55 -7.62
C PRO A 89 -6.46 1.93 -6.87
N PHE A 90 -7.29 1.18 -7.58
CA PHE A 90 -8.37 0.35 -7.04
C PHE A 90 -8.50 -0.96 -7.83
N LEU A 91 -9.18 -1.94 -7.26
CA LEU A 91 -9.52 -3.20 -7.94
C LEU A 91 -10.91 -3.08 -8.58
N CYS A 92 -11.11 -3.64 -9.78
CA CYS A 92 -12.40 -3.59 -10.46
C CYS A 92 -13.46 -4.38 -9.67
N PRO A 93 -14.56 -3.76 -9.21
CA PRO A 93 -15.59 -4.45 -8.44
C PRO A 93 -16.19 -5.67 -9.15
N ALA A 94 -16.19 -5.69 -10.48
CA ALA A 94 -16.72 -6.78 -11.30
C ALA A 94 -15.83 -8.03 -11.32
N ASP A 95 -14.54 -7.91 -10.98
CA ASP A 95 -13.59 -9.02 -11.07
C ASP A 95 -13.62 -9.93 -9.82
N HIS A 96 -14.35 -9.53 -8.78
CA HIS A 96 -14.38 -10.24 -7.50
C HIS A 96 -15.70 -10.01 -6.73
N ALA A 97 -16.30 -11.10 -6.25
CA ALA A 97 -17.47 -11.08 -5.38
C ALA A 97 -17.14 -11.82 -4.07
N PRO A 98 -17.27 -11.17 -2.89
CA PRO A 98 -17.66 -9.77 -2.67
C PRO A 98 -16.58 -8.77 -3.15
N SER A 99 -16.95 -7.50 -3.33
CA SER A 99 -16.02 -6.51 -3.90
C SER A 99 -14.93 -6.13 -2.91
N LEU A 100 -13.68 -6.54 -3.19
CA LEU A 100 -12.52 -6.22 -2.36
C LEU A 100 -12.08 -4.77 -2.57
N MET A 101 -11.92 -4.03 -1.47
CA MET A 101 -11.52 -2.63 -1.47
C MET A 101 -10.32 -2.45 -0.54
N PHE A 102 -9.42 -1.54 -0.92
CA PHE A 102 -8.21 -1.31 -0.15
C PHE A 102 -7.83 0.17 -0.09
N ASN A 103 -7.03 0.52 0.91
CA ASN A 103 -6.37 1.80 0.99
C ASN A 103 -4.97 1.63 1.60
N MET A 104 -4.01 2.40 1.09
CA MET A 104 -2.61 2.32 1.51
C MET A 104 -2.10 3.72 1.81
N SER A 105 -1.43 3.86 2.95
CA SER A 105 -0.66 5.05 3.32
C SER A 105 0.75 4.62 3.72
N HIS A 106 1.69 5.54 3.61
CA HIS A 106 3.07 5.31 4.02
C HIS A 106 3.67 6.61 4.55
N SER A 107 4.46 6.50 5.63
CA SER A 107 5.14 7.63 6.25
C SER A 107 6.44 7.15 6.88
N ASP A 108 7.53 7.87 6.61
CA ASP A 108 8.86 7.73 7.22
C ASP A 108 9.26 6.28 7.63
N GLY A 109 9.27 5.35 6.66
CA GLY A 109 9.73 3.98 6.89
C GLY A 109 8.65 2.99 7.35
N LEU A 110 7.39 3.40 7.35
CA LEU A 110 6.23 2.55 7.66
C LEU A 110 5.26 2.55 6.48
N VAL A 111 4.77 1.37 6.11
CA VAL A 111 3.69 1.19 5.13
C VAL A 111 2.53 0.50 5.80
N VAL A 112 1.33 1.06 5.62
CA VAL A 112 0.08 0.53 6.17
C VAL A 112 -0.93 0.31 5.05
N LEU A 113 -1.59 -0.84 5.05
CA LEU A 113 -2.60 -1.23 4.08
C LEU A 113 -3.85 -1.75 4.78
N SER A 114 -4.99 -1.11 4.57
CA SER A 114 -6.30 -1.60 5.01
C SER A 114 -7.03 -2.32 3.88
N VAL A 115 -7.73 -3.41 4.17
CA VAL A 115 -8.54 -4.20 3.24
C VAL A 115 -9.92 -4.51 3.84
N ALA A 116 -10.99 -4.32 3.07
CA ALA A 116 -12.36 -4.67 3.42
C ALA A 116 -13.18 -5.07 2.19
N ILE A 117 -14.43 -5.49 2.40
CA ILE A 117 -15.38 -5.81 1.34
C ILE A 117 -16.55 -4.81 1.31
N ASN A 118 -17.01 -4.48 0.10
CA ASN A 118 -18.23 -3.67 -0.15
C ASN A 118 -18.30 -2.32 0.58
N ARG A 119 -17.16 -1.73 0.97
CA ARG A 119 -17.09 -0.41 1.60
C ARG A 119 -15.81 0.33 1.27
N HIS A 120 -15.94 1.63 1.03
CA HIS A 120 -14.76 2.50 0.93
C HIS A 120 -14.10 2.65 2.30
N LEU A 121 -12.77 2.60 2.31
CA LEU A 121 -11.94 2.82 3.49
C LEU A 121 -10.88 3.88 3.20
N GLY A 122 -10.57 4.66 4.23
CA GLY A 122 -9.35 5.47 4.32
C GLY A 122 -8.52 4.99 5.50
N ILE A 123 -7.22 4.87 5.31
CA ILE A 123 -6.25 4.68 6.37
C ILE A 123 -5.14 5.71 6.15
N ASP A 124 -4.79 6.43 7.20
CA ASP A 124 -3.70 7.39 7.15
C ASP A 124 -2.74 7.17 8.31
N VAL A 125 -1.46 7.40 8.03
CA VAL A 125 -0.39 7.22 9.00
C VAL A 125 0.61 8.35 8.84
N GLU A 126 0.90 9.05 9.93
CA GLU A 126 1.86 10.13 9.96
C GLU A 126 2.88 9.88 11.05
N LEU A 127 4.17 10.10 10.73
CA LEU A 127 5.19 10.16 11.77
C LEU A 127 5.01 11.45 12.56
N VAL A 128 4.62 11.31 13.83
CA VAL A 128 4.65 12.42 14.79
C VAL A 128 6.11 12.81 15.01
N ARG A 129 6.55 13.89 14.38
CA ARG A 129 7.83 14.52 14.67
C ARG A 129 7.62 15.49 15.82
N VAL A 130 8.26 15.25 16.96
CA VAL A 130 8.33 16.26 18.03
C VAL A 130 9.20 17.39 17.48
N LEU A 131 8.54 18.42 16.95
CA LEU A 131 9.19 19.70 16.69
C LEU A 131 9.57 20.24 18.06
N HIS A 132 10.86 20.27 18.38
CA HIS A 132 11.33 21.12 19.47
C HIS A 132 11.04 22.57 19.03
N ASP A 133 10.08 23.19 19.71
CA ASP A 133 9.61 24.58 19.59
C ASP A 133 10.11 25.39 18.39
N ARG A 134 9.18 25.69 17.48
CA ARG A 134 9.03 27.06 16.97
C ARG A 134 7.55 27.38 16.79
N ASP A 135 7.14 28.45 17.46
CA ASP A 135 5.85 29.10 17.40
C ASP A 135 5.30 29.25 15.98
N GLY A 136 4.00 29.01 15.85
CA GLY A 136 3.18 29.53 14.76
C GLY A 136 3.14 28.65 13.52
N MET A 137 2.13 27.78 13.44
CA MET A 137 1.21 27.66 12.30
C MET A 137 0.33 26.41 12.47
N VAL A 138 -0.76 26.55 13.20
CA VAL A 138 -2.00 25.82 12.91
C VAL A 138 -3.12 26.84 13.02
N GLN A 139 -3.55 27.37 11.88
CA GLN A 139 -4.83 28.04 11.76
C GLN A 139 -5.66 27.24 10.76
N ASP A 140 -6.66 26.57 11.32
CA ASP A 140 -7.93 26.17 10.75
C ASP A 140 -7.95 25.47 9.38
N TYR A 141 -8.04 24.14 9.41
CA TYR A 141 -8.83 23.38 8.43
C TYR A 141 -9.43 22.13 9.12
N PHE A 142 -10.66 22.26 9.59
CA PHE A 142 -11.59 21.14 9.79
C PHE A 142 -12.61 21.15 8.64
#